data_AF-M0N517-F1
#
_entry.id   AF-M0N517-F1
#
_cell.length_a   1.000
_cell.length_b   1.000
_cell.length_c   1.000
_cell.angle_alpha   90.00
_cell.angle_beta   90.00
_cell.angle_gamma   90.00
#
_symmetry.space_group_name_H-M   'P 1'
#
loop_
_entity.id
_entity.type
_entity.pdbx_description
1 polymer ?
#
loop_
_entity_poly.entity_id
_entity_poly.type
_entity_poly.pdbx_seq_one_letter_code
_entity_poly.pdbx_strand_id
1 'polypeptide(L)'
;MDTGTPDPRMLSTARTIAEDSEPLVTTVTFDDPLDPETLHLHTDAGIRADTGRFDITWTTKHYYKYHYTEGPTFNYRYDRHPRIDLPDEHFHEPPAAGHDDAVPSCIDVETVRLVTLAVLQLWRDTVESGDVDQLQQPDPP
;
A
#
# COMPACT_ATOMS: atom_id res chain seq x y z
N MET A 1 18.63 -4.63 7.85
CA MET A 1 18.66 -6.05 7.41
C MET A 1 18.57 -6.09 5.89
N ASP A 2 18.99 -7.19 5.27
CA ASP A 2 18.81 -7.39 3.83
C ASP A 2 17.36 -7.82 3.53
N THR A 3 16.58 -6.93 2.92
CA THR A 3 15.19 -7.13 2.52
C THR A 3 15.04 -7.80 1.14
N GLY A 4 16.15 -8.18 0.48
CA GLY A 4 16.14 -8.66 -0.90
C GLY A 4 15.92 -7.53 -1.91
N THR A 5 15.99 -7.89 -3.19
CA THR A 5 15.75 -6.98 -4.32
C THR A 5 14.27 -6.92 -4.66
N PRO A 6 13.80 -5.87 -5.36
CA PRO A 6 12.46 -5.85 -5.95
C PRO A 6 12.16 -7.12 -6.77
N ASP A 7 10.91 -7.60 -6.70
CA ASP A 7 10.43 -8.77 -7.45
C ASP A 7 9.38 -8.35 -8.49
N PRO A 8 9.76 -8.24 -9.77
CA PRO A 8 8.85 -7.85 -10.86
C PRO A 8 7.62 -8.75 -11.02
N ARG A 9 7.70 -10.03 -10.61
CA ARG A 9 6.56 -10.95 -10.69
C ARG A 9 5.55 -10.67 -9.59
N MET A 10 6.01 -10.34 -8.38
CA MET A 10 5.11 -9.94 -7.30
C MET A 10 4.46 -8.59 -7.61
N LEU A 11 5.21 -7.63 -8.16
CA LEU A 11 4.64 -6.36 -8.62
C LEU A 11 3.60 -6.57 -9.73
N SER A 12 3.89 -7.44 -10.70
CA SER A 12 2.92 -7.78 -11.76
C SER A 12 1.66 -8.46 -11.20
N THR A 13 1.82 -9.27 -10.15
CA THR A 13 0.67 -9.90 -9.46
C THR A 13 -0.19 -8.84 -8.78
N ALA A 14 0.42 -7.94 -7.99
CA ALA A 14 -0.27 -6.83 -7.34
C ALA A 14 -1.00 -5.94 -8.35
N ARG A 15 -0.37 -5.65 -9.50
CA ARG A 15 -1.00 -4.96 -10.64
C ARG A 15 -2.28 -5.64 -11.08
N THR A 16 -2.22 -6.93 -11.45
CA THR A 16 -3.40 -7.65 -11.96
C THR A 16 -4.52 -7.66 -10.93
N ILE A 17 -4.20 -7.89 -9.65
CA ILE A 17 -5.20 -7.86 -8.58
C ILE A 17 -5.84 -6.49 -8.46
N ALA A 18 -5.05 -5.41 -8.49
CA ALA A 18 -5.58 -4.05 -8.38
C ALA A 18 -6.47 -3.68 -9.57
N GLU A 19 -6.03 -3.96 -10.80
CA GLU A 19 -6.80 -3.74 -12.03
C GLU A 19 -8.11 -4.54 -12.04
N ASP A 20 -8.11 -5.76 -11.51
CA ASP A 20 -9.30 -6.63 -11.49
C ASP A 20 -10.28 -6.31 -10.36
N SER A 21 -9.81 -5.74 -9.24
CA SER A 21 -10.62 -5.58 -8.02
C SER A 21 -11.09 -4.17 -7.73
N GLU A 22 -10.36 -3.13 -8.16
CA GLU A 22 -10.67 -1.75 -7.79
C GLU A 22 -10.99 -0.90 -9.04
N PRO A 23 -12.28 -0.68 -9.36
CA PRO A 23 -12.68 0.04 -10.56
C PRO A 23 -12.30 1.53 -10.61
N LEU A 24 -11.87 2.13 -9.50
CA LEU A 24 -11.32 3.49 -9.47
C LEU A 24 -9.84 3.56 -9.85
N VAL A 25 -9.14 2.44 -9.98
CA VAL A 25 -7.80 2.42 -10.55
C VAL A 25 -7.90 2.77 -12.03
N THR A 26 -7.31 3.90 -12.42
CA THR A 26 -7.37 4.40 -13.81
C THR A 26 -6.12 4.13 -14.60
N THR A 27 -4.95 4.22 -13.96
CA THR A 27 -3.65 4.08 -14.63
C THR A 27 -2.69 3.30 -13.75
N VAL A 28 -2.07 2.29 -14.34
CA VAL A 28 -1.06 1.45 -13.68
C VAL A 28 0.24 1.43 -14.48
N THR A 29 1.33 1.87 -13.87
CA THR A 29 2.64 1.99 -14.51
C THR A 29 3.75 1.49 -13.59
N PHE A 30 4.76 0.85 -14.15
CA PHE A 30 6.03 0.66 -13.46
C PHE A 30 6.87 1.94 -13.55
N ASP A 31 7.72 2.16 -12.55
CA ASP A 31 8.70 3.25 -12.54
C ASP A 31 9.76 3.11 -13.64
N ASP A 32 10.26 1.87 -13.84
CA ASP A 32 11.15 1.51 -14.94
C ASP A 32 10.60 0.29 -15.71
N PRO A 33 10.54 0.33 -17.06
CA PRO A 33 10.00 -0.77 -17.85
C PRO A 33 10.92 -1.99 -17.98
N LEU A 34 12.21 -1.86 -17.67
CA LEU A 34 13.22 -2.92 -17.78
C LEU A 34 13.58 -3.51 -16.41
N ASP A 35 13.68 -2.66 -15.38
CA ASP A 35 14.04 -3.06 -14.02
C ASP A 35 13.10 -2.43 -12.99
N PRO A 36 11.81 -2.86 -12.95
CA PRO A 36 10.80 -2.20 -12.13
C PRO A 36 11.06 -2.42 -10.64
N GLU A 37 11.16 -1.32 -9.88
CA GLU A 37 11.24 -1.35 -8.42
C GLU A 37 9.90 -0.99 -7.77
N THR A 38 9.13 -0.13 -8.43
CA THR A 38 7.89 0.43 -7.91
C THR A 38 6.77 0.33 -8.95
N LEU A 39 5.61 -0.11 -8.49
CA LEU A 39 4.36 -0.02 -9.24
C LEU A 39 3.56 1.19 -8.76
N HIS A 40 3.22 2.08 -9.68
CA HIS A 40 2.35 3.22 -9.44
C HIS A 40 0.92 2.90 -9.86
N LEU A 41 -0.02 2.93 -8.93
CA LEU A 41 -1.46 2.82 -9.17
C LEU A 41 -2.12 4.18 -8.98
N HIS A 42 -2.65 4.79 -10.02
CA HIS A 42 -3.41 6.04 -9.92
C HIS A 42 -4.89 5.75 -9.79
N THR A 43 -5.56 6.53 -8.94
CA THR A 43 -6.98 6.37 -8.61
C THR A 43 -7.75 7.65 -8.93
N ASP A 44 -8.97 7.51 -9.46
CA ASP A 44 -9.90 8.64 -9.73
C ASP A 44 -10.74 9.03 -8.50
N ALA A 45 -10.15 8.87 -7.31
CA ALA A 45 -10.68 9.33 -6.05
C ALA A 45 -9.54 9.51 -5.04
N GLY A 46 -9.79 10.33 -4.03
CA GLY A 46 -8.98 10.40 -2.83
C GLY A 46 -9.84 10.50 -1.57
N ILE A 47 -9.18 10.32 -0.44
CA ILE A 47 -9.69 10.52 0.91
C ILE A 47 -9.84 12.03 1.20
N ARG A 48 -8.88 12.87 0.78
CA ARG A 48 -8.90 14.34 0.99
C ARG A 48 -8.86 15.15 -0.32
N ALA A 49 -8.66 14.50 -1.45
CA ALA A 49 -8.52 15.08 -2.77
C ALA A 49 -9.35 14.31 -3.80
N ASP A 50 -9.42 14.82 -5.03
CA ASP A 50 -10.18 14.19 -6.12
C ASP A 50 -9.45 12.97 -6.72
N THR A 51 -8.15 12.81 -6.45
CA THR A 51 -7.33 11.70 -6.95
C THR A 51 -6.26 11.32 -5.93
N GLY A 52 -5.74 10.11 -6.03
CA GLY A 52 -4.59 9.64 -5.26
C GLY A 52 -3.77 8.60 -5.99
N ARG A 53 -2.67 8.18 -5.38
CA ARG A 53 -1.73 7.21 -5.96
C ARG A 53 -1.20 6.25 -4.90
N PHE A 54 -1.10 4.96 -5.24
CA PHE A 54 -0.27 4.01 -4.50
C PHE A 54 1.08 3.83 -5.17
N ASP A 55 2.15 3.85 -4.37
CA ASP A 55 3.50 3.45 -4.71
C ASP A 55 3.79 2.11 -4.02
N ILE A 56 3.83 1.04 -4.82
CA ILE A 56 3.89 -0.33 -4.32
C ILE A 56 5.24 -0.94 -4.63
N THR A 57 5.88 -1.53 -3.62
CA THR A 57 7.08 -2.34 -3.77
C THR A 57 6.84 -3.73 -3.17
N TRP A 58 7.33 -4.77 -3.84
CA TRP A 58 7.48 -6.12 -3.32
C TRP A 58 8.89 -6.60 -3.56
N THR A 59 9.46 -7.34 -2.61
CA THR A 59 10.81 -7.89 -2.74
C THR A 59 10.80 -9.42 -2.84
N THR A 60 11.93 -9.96 -3.32
CA THR A 60 12.21 -11.40 -3.39
C THR A 60 12.16 -12.12 -2.05
N LYS A 61 12.15 -11.38 -0.92
CA LYS A 61 11.97 -11.92 0.44
C LYS A 61 10.57 -11.69 1.00
N HIS A 62 9.58 -11.36 0.16
CA HIS A 62 8.19 -11.11 0.56
C HIS A 62 8.00 -9.92 1.50
N TYR A 63 8.94 -8.97 1.52
CA TYR A 63 8.74 -7.67 2.14
C TYR A 63 8.03 -6.75 1.17
N TYR A 64 7.24 -5.82 1.70
CA TYR A 64 6.43 -4.93 0.89
C TYR A 64 6.34 -3.52 1.46
N LYS A 65 5.93 -2.61 0.59
CA LYS A 65 5.49 -1.25 0.93
C LYS A 65 4.30 -0.93 0.05
N TYR A 66 3.21 -0.45 0.64
CA TYR A 66 2.08 0.17 -0.05
C TYR A 66 1.94 1.59 0.47
N HIS A 67 2.55 2.55 -0.23
CA HIS A 67 2.48 3.96 0.15
C HIS A 67 1.39 4.66 -0.64
N TYR A 68 0.36 5.13 0.04
CA TYR A 68 -0.66 5.98 -0.58
C TYR A 68 -0.31 7.46 -0.45
N THR A 69 -0.57 8.24 -1.49
CA THR A 69 -0.34 9.68 -1.52
C THR A 69 -1.41 10.44 -2.30
N GLU A 70 -1.83 11.59 -1.77
CA GLU A 70 -2.61 12.61 -2.49
C GLU A 70 -1.75 13.86 -2.70
N GLY A 71 -0.49 13.63 -3.07
CA GLY A 71 0.54 14.66 -3.13
C GLY A 71 1.21 14.91 -1.78
N PRO A 72 1.76 16.11 -1.55
CA PRO A 72 2.66 16.34 -0.42
C PRO A 72 1.94 16.42 0.94
N THR A 73 0.61 16.52 0.97
CA THR A 73 -0.16 16.85 2.17
C THR A 73 -0.82 15.67 2.87
N PHE A 74 -0.98 14.53 2.19
CA PHE A 74 -1.64 13.37 2.76
C PHE A 74 -0.99 12.09 2.27
N ASN A 75 -0.39 11.36 3.20
CA ASN A 75 0.37 10.14 2.97
C ASN A 75 0.12 9.15 4.11
N TYR A 76 -0.04 7.88 3.81
CA TYR A 76 0.04 6.77 4.77
C TYR A 76 0.70 5.57 4.09
N ARG A 77 1.17 4.58 4.86
CA ARG A 77 1.71 3.36 4.24
C ARG A 77 1.55 2.13 5.10
N TYR A 78 1.37 0.99 4.44
CA TYR A 78 1.54 -0.34 5.03
C TYR A 78 2.87 -0.91 4.57
N ASP A 79 3.73 -1.22 5.54
CA ASP A 79 5.06 -1.75 5.30
C ASP A 79 5.17 -3.12 5.97
N ARG A 80 5.95 -4.00 5.34
CA ARG A 80 6.41 -5.23 5.97
C ARG A 80 7.91 -5.34 5.78
N HIS A 81 8.66 -5.15 6.85
CA HIS A 81 10.10 -5.37 6.88
C HIS A 81 10.62 -5.48 8.31
N PRO A 82 11.80 -6.07 8.55
CA PRO A 82 12.29 -6.28 9.91
C PRO A 82 12.49 -4.96 10.66
N ARG A 83 11.95 -4.88 11.87
CA ARG A 83 12.19 -3.81 12.87
C ARG A 83 12.52 -4.40 14.24
N ILE A 84 13.18 -3.63 15.09
CA ILE A 84 13.60 -4.08 16.43
C ILE A 84 12.46 -3.88 17.45
N ASP A 85 11.67 -2.84 17.25
CA ASP A 85 10.71 -2.27 18.18
C ASP A 85 9.24 -2.48 17.78
N LEU A 86 9.01 -3.01 16.57
CA LEU A 86 7.70 -3.23 15.99
C LEU A 86 7.64 -4.58 15.28
N PRO A 87 6.44 -5.16 15.11
CA PRO A 87 6.23 -6.28 14.18
C PRO A 87 6.75 -5.94 12.78
N ASP A 88 7.04 -6.97 11.99
CA ASP A 88 7.48 -6.79 10.62
C ASP A 88 6.41 -6.03 9.83
N GLU A 89 5.14 -6.43 9.94
CA GLU A 89 3.97 -5.73 9.42
C GLU A 89 3.62 -4.52 10.29
N HIS A 90 3.79 -3.32 9.74
CA HIS A 90 3.50 -2.07 10.42
C HIS A 90 2.82 -1.06 9.49
N PHE A 91 2.10 -0.12 10.10
CA PHE A 91 1.37 0.94 9.45
C PHE A 91 1.93 2.28 9.89
N HIS A 92 2.11 3.18 8.94
CA HIS A 92 2.50 4.56 9.19
C HIS A 92 1.31 5.47 8.94
N GLU A 93 0.93 6.21 9.98
CA GLU A 93 -0.33 6.94 10.03
C GLU A 93 -0.34 8.18 9.10
N PRO A 94 -1.53 8.54 8.56
CA PRO A 94 -1.70 9.83 7.91
C PRO A 94 -1.59 11.00 8.90
N PRO A 95 -1.29 12.22 8.42
CA PRO A 95 -1.12 12.60 7.02
C PRO A 95 0.33 12.51 6.51
N ALA A 96 1.29 12.15 7.37
CA ALA A 96 2.71 12.31 7.08
C ALA A 96 3.39 11.01 6.62
N ALA A 97 2.89 9.84 7.03
CA ALA A 97 3.59 8.57 6.88
C ALA A 97 5.05 8.65 7.37
N GLY A 98 5.24 9.24 8.55
CA GLY A 98 6.54 9.55 9.14
C GLY A 98 7.43 8.32 9.31
N HIS A 99 8.68 8.50 9.75
CA HIS A 99 9.54 7.34 10.01
C HIS A 99 9.28 6.71 11.39
N ASP A 100 8.94 7.55 12.36
CA ASP A 100 8.86 7.21 13.79
C ASP A 100 7.41 7.05 14.30
N ASP A 101 6.41 7.16 13.42
CA ASP A 101 4.97 7.05 13.73
C ASP A 101 4.39 5.65 13.42
N ALA A 102 5.25 4.66 13.20
CA ALA A 102 4.81 3.32 12.89
C ALA A 102 4.09 2.67 14.07
N VAL A 103 2.95 2.05 13.77
CA VAL A 103 2.16 1.21 14.68
C VAL A 103 1.99 -0.18 14.06
N PRO A 104 1.62 -1.22 14.82
CA PRO A 104 1.29 -2.52 14.23
C PRO A 104 0.22 -2.40 13.14
N SER A 105 0.42 -3.09 12.01
CA SER A 105 -0.57 -3.17 10.93
C SER A 105 -1.78 -3.99 11.39
N CYS A 106 -3.00 -3.61 10.96
CA CYS A 106 -4.16 -4.48 11.10
C CYS A 106 -4.11 -5.67 10.12
N ILE A 107 -3.48 -5.50 8.95
CA ILE A 107 -3.30 -6.55 7.95
C ILE A 107 -2.24 -7.55 8.44
N ASP A 108 -2.64 -8.81 8.67
CA ASP A 108 -1.79 -9.91 9.17
C ASP A 108 -1.51 -11.00 8.10
N VAL A 109 -2.16 -10.91 6.95
CA VAL A 109 -1.92 -11.77 5.79
C VAL A 109 -0.66 -11.35 5.04
N GLU A 110 0.05 -12.31 4.45
CA GLU A 110 1.38 -12.04 3.85
C GLU A 110 1.46 -12.29 2.33
N THR A 111 0.39 -12.84 1.73
CA THR A 111 0.41 -13.11 0.29
C THR A 111 0.12 -11.83 -0.49
N VAL A 112 0.82 -11.64 -1.61
CA VAL A 112 0.61 -10.48 -2.52
C VAL A 112 -0.87 -10.24 -2.82
N ARG A 113 -1.63 -11.33 -3.03
CA ARG A 113 -3.07 -11.27 -3.27
C ARG A 113 -3.86 -10.68 -2.12
N LEU A 114 -3.72 -11.26 -0.93
CA LEU A 114 -4.53 -10.86 0.21
C LEU A 114 -4.13 -9.47 0.71
N VAL A 115 -2.83 -9.15 0.74
CA VAL A 115 -2.34 -7.82 1.10
C VAL A 115 -2.89 -6.76 0.13
N THR A 116 -2.81 -6.98 -1.18
CA THR A 116 -3.31 -6.00 -2.17
C THR A 116 -4.82 -5.77 -1.99
N LEU A 117 -5.60 -6.84 -1.82
CA LEU A 117 -7.05 -6.72 -1.61
C LEU A 117 -7.37 -5.97 -0.31
N ALA A 118 -6.69 -6.31 0.79
CA ALA A 118 -6.91 -5.65 2.08
C ALA A 118 -6.57 -4.15 2.03
N VAL A 119 -5.42 -3.79 1.45
CA VAL A 119 -5.02 -2.38 1.30
C VAL A 119 -6.05 -1.59 0.46
N LEU A 120 -6.50 -2.15 -0.67
CA LEU A 120 -7.47 -1.49 -1.53
C LEU A 120 -8.86 -1.38 -0.86
N GLN A 121 -9.29 -2.40 -0.13
CA GLN A 121 -10.55 -2.36 0.60
C GLN A 121 -10.53 -1.31 1.72
N LEU A 122 -9.48 -1.28 2.56
CA LEU A 122 -9.34 -0.28 3.62
C LEU A 122 -9.28 1.14 3.06
N TRP A 123 -8.58 1.34 1.93
CA TRP A 123 -8.59 2.60 1.20
C TRP A 123 -9.99 2.96 0.71
N ARG A 124 -10.68 2.03 0.07
CA ARG A 124 -12.03 2.23 -0.47
C ARG A 124 -13.02 2.61 0.63
N ASP A 125 -13.00 1.90 1.75
CA ASP A 125 -13.83 2.18 2.93
C ASP A 125 -13.56 3.58 3.48
N THR A 126 -12.29 3.99 3.50
CA THR A 126 -11.87 5.32 3.93
C THR A 126 -12.36 6.40 2.97
N VAL A 127 -12.26 6.18 1.66
CA VAL A 127 -12.77 7.10 0.62
C VAL A 127 -14.29 7.26 0.72
N GLU A 128 -15.02 6.16 0.91
CA GLU A 128 -16.50 6.18 0.96
C GLU A 128 -17.05 6.80 2.25
N SER A 129 -16.41 6.52 3.38
CA SER A 129 -16.84 7.03 4.69
C SER A 129 -16.32 8.44 4.99
N GLY A 130 -15.18 8.82 4.42
CA GLY A 130 -14.41 10.00 4.81
C GLY A 130 -13.73 9.89 6.19
N ASP A 131 -13.78 8.72 6.81
CA ASP A 131 -13.26 8.43 8.14
C ASP A 131 -11.88 7.75 8.04
N VAL A 132 -10.84 8.46 8.46
CA VAL A 132 -9.45 7.98 8.36
C VAL A 132 -9.17 6.80 9.28
N ASP A 133 -9.99 6.56 10.28
CA ASP A 133 -9.84 5.41 11.17
C ASP A 133 -10.14 4.09 10.42
N GLN A 134 -10.81 4.14 9.27
CA GLN A 134 -11.01 2.98 8.39
C GLN A 134 -9.71 2.43 7.79
N LEU A 135 -8.61 3.19 7.84
CA LEU A 135 -7.29 2.69 7.47
C LEU A 135 -6.72 1.70 8.50
N GLN A 136 -7.28 1.59 9.71
CA GLN A 136 -6.83 0.60 10.70
C GLN A 136 -8.06 0.06 11.43
N GLN A 137 -8.51 -1.13 11.05
CA GLN A 137 -9.73 -1.74 11.59
C GLN A 137 -9.39 -2.91 12.53
N PRO A 138 -10.22 -3.16 13.57
CA PRO A 138 -10.03 -4.32 14.46
C PRO A 138 -10.32 -5.66 13.77
N ASP A 139 -11.21 -5.67 12.77
CA ASP A 139 -11.58 -6.83 11.97
C ASP A 139 -11.33 -6.50 10.47
N PRO A 140 -10.06 -6.45 10.04
CA PRO A 140 -9.72 -6.11 8.66
C PRO A 140 -10.16 -7.21 7.69
N PRO A 141 -10.41 -6.86 6.42
CA PRO A 141 -11.01 -7.72 5.39
C PRO A 141 -10.20 -8.96 5.00
#